data_AF-A0A972WDM4-F1
#
_entry.id   AF-A0A972WDM4-F1
#
_cell.length_a   1.000
_cell.length_b   1.000
_cell.length_c   1.000
_cell.angle_alpha   90.00
_cell.angle_beta   90.00
_cell.angle_gamma   90.00
#
_symmetry.space_group_name_H-M   'P 1'
#
loop_
_entity.id
_entity.type
_entity.pdbx_description
1 polymer ?
#
loop_
_entity_poly.entity_id
_entity_poly.type
_entity_poly.pdbx_seq_one_letter_code
_entity_poly.pdbx_strand_id
1 'polypeptide(L)'
;AKDAEDAEDTEDAEDAEDAEDTEDTDDSVPEESIPISEPVAVPIPAVITDSNAMQLSITYLGDSWTEITDANGRRLFFELGESGRTVNLSGEAPFNVLFGDAANVSLAINGAAFEIPAADRRGRTARLTISGP
;
A
#
# COMPACT_ATOMS: atom_id res chain seq x y z
N ALA A 1 -37.51 -24.18 39.59
CA ALA A 1 -38.20 -23.42 38.54
C ALA A 1 -37.16 -22.47 37.98
N LYS A 2 -36.78 -22.52 36.72
CA LYS A 2 -37.40 -23.06 35.51
C LYS A 2 -36.26 -23.07 34.48
N ASP A 3 -35.82 -24.25 34.04
CA ASP A 3 -36.04 -24.77 32.66
C ASP A 3 -35.53 -23.78 31.61
N ALA A 4 -34.37 -24.05 30.99
CA ALA A 4 -34.20 -24.91 29.80
C ALA A 4 -34.56 -24.16 28.51
N GLU A 5 -33.58 -24.06 27.60
CA GLU A 5 -33.72 -24.24 26.14
C GLU A 5 -32.29 -24.15 25.55
N ASP A 6 -31.71 -25.24 25.04
CA ASP A 6 -31.90 -25.82 23.68
C ASP A 6 -30.89 -25.14 22.71
N ALA A 7 -29.80 -25.74 22.22
CA ALA A 7 -29.53 -27.04 21.62
C ALA A 7 -30.23 -27.27 20.27
N GLU A 8 -29.62 -26.75 19.20
CA GLU A 8 -29.72 -27.32 17.84
C GLU A 8 -28.25 -27.50 17.38
N ASP A 9 -27.70 -28.70 17.16
CA ASP A 9 -28.11 -29.77 16.22
C ASP A 9 -28.18 -29.17 14.80
N THR A 10 -27.46 -29.60 13.77
CA THR A 10 -27.32 -30.97 13.27
C THR A 10 -26.33 -30.94 12.08
N GLU A 11 -25.60 -32.04 11.88
CA GLU A 11 -25.39 -32.83 10.62
C GLU A 11 -25.32 -32.13 9.24
N ASP A 12 -24.73 -32.66 8.17
CA ASP A 12 -23.94 -33.84 7.77
C ASP A 12 -24.01 -33.81 6.21
N ALA A 13 -23.21 -34.64 5.54
CA ALA A 13 -23.33 -35.08 4.14
C ALA A 13 -23.04 -34.05 3.04
N GLU A 14 -21.95 -34.20 2.27
CA GLU A 14 -21.79 -35.15 1.15
C GLU A 14 -22.81 -34.93 0.04
N ASP A 15 -22.36 -34.44 -1.11
CA ASP A 15 -23.03 -34.72 -2.37
C ASP A 15 -21.98 -34.93 -3.47
N ALA A 16 -22.12 -36.09 -4.10
CA ALA A 16 -21.42 -36.54 -5.30
C ALA A 16 -21.84 -35.66 -6.50
N GLU A 17 -21.19 -35.71 -7.65
CA GLU A 17 -21.49 -36.63 -8.76
C GLU A 17 -20.63 -36.09 -9.92
N ASP A 18 -19.78 -36.91 -10.52
CA ASP A 18 -20.08 -37.82 -11.63
C ASP A 18 -20.09 -37.11 -13.00
N ALA A 19 -19.82 -37.93 -14.01
CA ALA A 19 -19.93 -37.69 -15.44
C ALA A 19 -18.68 -37.13 -16.15
N GLU A 20 -17.95 -38.12 -16.68
CA GLU A 20 -17.30 -38.12 -17.99
C GLU A 20 -18.19 -37.49 -19.10
N ASP A 21 -17.60 -37.41 -20.30
CA ASP A 21 -18.25 -37.19 -21.61
C ASP A 21 -18.05 -35.79 -22.21
N THR A 22 -17.06 -35.68 -23.10
CA THR A 22 -17.32 -35.67 -24.55
C THR A 22 -16.02 -35.37 -25.30
N GLU A 23 -15.60 -36.36 -26.06
CA GLU A 23 -14.70 -36.20 -27.19
C GLU A 23 -15.46 -35.49 -28.33
N ASP A 24 -14.69 -34.86 -29.21
CA ASP A 24 -15.04 -34.54 -30.60
C ASP A 24 -16.00 -33.36 -30.83
N THR A 25 -15.45 -32.28 -31.40
CA THR A 25 -15.97 -31.68 -32.65
C THR A 25 -14.95 -30.64 -33.12
N ASP A 26 -14.25 -31.01 -34.18
CA ASP A 26 -13.69 -30.08 -35.16
C ASP A 26 -14.82 -29.25 -35.76
N ASP A 27 -14.86 -27.95 -35.49
CA ASP A 27 -15.66 -27.01 -36.28
C ASP A 27 -14.87 -25.72 -36.50
N SER A 28 -14.47 -25.56 -37.76
CA SER A 28 -13.83 -24.37 -38.30
C SER A 28 -14.71 -23.14 -38.12
N VAL A 29 -14.17 -22.10 -37.49
CA VAL A 29 -14.81 -20.77 -37.40
C VAL A 29 -13.81 -19.72 -37.88
N PRO A 30 -14.23 -18.74 -38.71
CA PRO A 30 -13.44 -18.13 -39.78
C PRO A 30 -12.35 -17.17 -39.28
N GLU A 31 -11.39 -16.87 -40.17
CA GLU A 31 -10.50 -15.71 -40.07
C GLU A 31 -11.32 -14.41 -39.89
N GLU A 32 -11.61 -14.08 -38.64
CA GLU A 32 -12.03 -12.75 -38.24
C GLU A 32 -10.79 -11.86 -38.31
N SER A 33 -10.70 -11.09 -39.39
CA SER A 33 -9.74 -10.02 -39.57
C SER A 33 -9.86 -9.04 -38.42
N ILE A 34 -9.06 -9.25 -37.37
CA ILE A 34 -8.83 -8.29 -36.30
C ILE A 34 -8.25 -7.01 -36.93
N PRO A 35 -8.96 -5.87 -36.87
CA PRO A 35 -8.36 -4.60 -37.26
C PRO A 35 -7.19 -4.36 -36.30
N ILE A 36 -5.99 -4.28 -36.86
CA ILE A 36 -4.76 -3.98 -36.14
C ILE A 36 -4.93 -2.58 -35.58
N SER A 37 -5.37 -2.51 -34.33
CA SER A 37 -5.51 -1.27 -33.58
C SER A 37 -4.12 -0.66 -33.47
N GLU A 38 -3.93 0.48 -34.14
CA GLU A 38 -2.75 1.33 -33.97
C GLU A 38 -2.48 1.49 -32.46
N PRO A 39 -1.20 1.38 -32.02
CA PRO A 39 -0.87 1.66 -30.64
C PRO A 39 -1.15 3.14 -30.40
N VAL A 40 -2.25 3.42 -29.69
CA VAL A 40 -2.54 4.73 -29.14
C VAL A 40 -1.36 5.09 -28.25
N ALA A 41 -0.52 5.99 -28.74
CA ALA A 41 0.59 6.54 -27.97
C ALA A 41 0.01 7.26 -26.76
N VAL A 42 -0.06 6.56 -25.63
CA VAL A 42 -0.36 7.16 -24.33
C VAL A 42 0.72 8.22 -24.09
N PRO A 43 0.36 9.50 -23.87
CA PRO A 43 1.33 10.51 -23.52
C PRO A 43 1.91 10.11 -22.17
N ILE A 44 3.14 9.59 -22.18
CA ILE A 44 3.94 9.40 -20.98
C ILE A 44 4.11 10.79 -20.36
N PRO A 45 3.64 11.04 -19.12
CA PRO A 45 3.83 12.33 -18.49
C PRO A 45 5.33 12.60 -18.42
N ALA A 46 5.74 13.77 -18.92
CA ALA A 46 7.11 14.23 -18.77
C ALA A 46 7.46 14.24 -17.28
N VAL A 47 8.34 13.34 -16.87
CA VAL A 47 8.91 13.34 -15.52
C VAL A 47 9.71 14.62 -15.38
N ILE A 48 9.11 15.59 -14.71
CA ILE A 48 9.82 16.77 -14.24
C ILE A 48 10.73 16.23 -13.14
N THR A 49 11.99 15.96 -13.48
CA THR A 49 13.03 15.69 -12.49
C THR A 49 13.33 17.00 -11.78
N ASP A 50 12.46 17.37 -10.85
CA ASP A 50 12.83 18.33 -9.81
C ASP A 50 14.02 17.71 -9.07
N SER A 51 15.18 18.35 -9.17
CA SER A 51 16.46 17.81 -8.67
C SER A 51 16.48 17.59 -7.15
N ASN A 52 15.44 18.02 -6.43
CA ASN A 52 15.22 17.80 -5.00
C ASN A 52 14.00 16.93 -4.67
N ALA A 53 13.34 16.35 -5.67
CA ALA A 53 12.24 15.42 -5.40
C ALA A 53 12.75 14.12 -4.78
N MET A 54 12.09 13.66 -3.72
CA MET A 54 12.36 12.37 -3.09
C MET A 54 11.06 11.63 -2.78
N GLN A 55 11.18 10.32 -2.71
CA GLN A 55 10.13 9.40 -2.30
C GLN A 55 10.33 9.00 -0.84
N LEU A 56 9.29 9.12 -0.01
CA LEU A 56 9.25 8.55 1.33
C LEU A 56 8.28 7.38 1.35
N SER A 57 8.69 6.26 1.92
CA SER A 57 7.82 5.12 2.20
C SER A 57 7.79 4.86 3.69
N ILE A 58 6.62 4.98 4.30
CA ILE A 58 6.41 4.79 5.73
C ILE A 58 5.58 3.53 5.91
N THR A 59 6.12 2.53 6.60
CA THR A 59 5.40 1.33 7.01
C THR A 59 5.14 1.38 8.51
N TYR A 60 3.88 1.32 8.88
CA TYR A 60 3.41 1.36 10.26
C TYR A 60 3.35 -0.06 10.81
N LEU A 61 4.17 -0.36 11.81
CA LEU A 61 4.17 -1.62 12.58
C LEU A 61 3.19 -1.57 13.77
N GLY A 62 2.68 -0.37 14.06
CA GLY A 62 1.72 -0.04 15.09
C GLY A 62 1.20 1.38 14.84
N ASP A 63 0.20 1.81 15.61
CA ASP A 63 -0.42 3.12 15.41
C ASP A 63 0.56 4.26 15.73
N SER A 64 0.72 5.22 14.82
CA SER A 64 1.57 6.39 15.02
C SER A 64 0.98 7.63 14.36
N TRP A 65 0.72 8.67 15.16
CA TRP A 65 0.42 9.99 14.63
C TRP A 65 1.59 10.46 13.77
N THR A 66 1.32 10.92 12.55
CA THR A 66 2.38 11.29 11.62
C THR A 66 2.07 12.61 10.94
N GLU A 67 3.09 13.47 10.90
CA GLU A 67 3.05 14.74 10.20
C GLU A 67 4.24 14.82 9.26
N ILE A 68 3.99 15.07 7.98
CA ILE A 68 5.02 15.19 6.95
C ILE A 68 4.72 16.43 6.12
N THR A 69 5.68 17.35 6.09
CA THR A 69 5.63 18.57 5.27
C THR A 69 6.89 18.65 4.42
N ASP A 70 6.76 19.06 3.16
CA ASP A 70 7.89 19.24 2.24
C ASP A 70 8.50 20.66 2.30
N ALA A 71 9.52 20.90 1.48
CA ALA A 71 10.21 22.20 1.41
C ALA A 71 9.30 23.36 0.97
N ASN A 72 8.27 23.08 0.17
CA ASN A 72 7.31 24.07 -0.29
C ASN A 72 6.24 24.39 0.77
N GLY A 73 6.31 23.76 1.95
CA GLY A 73 5.29 23.87 2.99
C GLY A 73 4.02 23.08 2.69
N ARG A 74 4.04 22.18 1.70
CA ARG A 74 2.92 21.28 1.41
C ARG A 74 2.89 20.16 2.44
N ARG A 75 1.75 20.01 3.10
CA ARG A 75 1.52 18.94 4.06
C ARG A 75 1.13 17.66 3.32
N LEU A 76 2.08 16.74 3.20
CA LEU A 76 1.91 15.48 2.47
C LEU A 76 1.17 14.44 3.30
N PHE A 77 1.31 14.48 4.63
CA PHE A 77 0.63 13.58 5.54
C PHE A 77 0.36 14.27 6.89
N PHE A 78 -0.82 14.06 7.47
CA PHE A 78 -1.22 14.65 8.75
C PHE A 78 -2.38 13.89 9.36
N GLU A 79 -2.13 12.65 9.75
CA GLU A 79 -3.15 11.78 10.32
C GLU A 79 -2.51 10.66 11.16
N LEU A 80 -3.34 9.82 11.77
CA LEU A 80 -2.90 8.60 12.44
C LEU A 80 -2.58 7.55 11.37
N GLY A 81 -1.32 7.12 11.29
CA GLY A 81 -0.97 5.92 10.54
C GLY A 81 -1.31 4.69 11.38
N GLU A 82 -2.16 3.82 10.84
CA GLU A 82 -2.63 2.61 11.53
C GLU A 82 -1.67 1.44 11.28
N SER A 83 -1.57 0.53 12.25
CA SER A 83 -0.78 -0.69 12.14
C SER A 83 -1.06 -1.49 10.85
N GLY A 84 -0.01 -1.94 10.18
CA GLY A 84 -0.08 -2.72 8.94
C GLY A 84 -0.24 -1.87 7.68
N ARG A 85 -0.43 -0.55 7.79
CA ARG A 85 -0.51 0.35 6.64
C ARG A 85 0.89 0.71 6.13
N THR A 86 1.02 0.83 4.81
CA THR A 86 2.17 1.48 4.17
C THR A 86 1.70 2.70 3.39
N VAL A 87 2.39 3.83 3.58
CA VAL A 87 2.11 5.10 2.92
C VAL A 87 3.32 5.50 2.11
N ASN A 88 3.12 5.74 0.81
CA ASN A 88 4.16 6.24 -0.09
C ASN A 88 3.85 7.70 -0.45
N LEU A 89 4.84 8.57 -0.29
CA LEU A 89 4.75 10.00 -0.53
C LEU A 89 5.87 10.42 -1.48
N SER A 90 5.61 11.45 -2.29
CA SER A 90 6.66 12.17 -3.01
C SER A 90 6.53 13.65 -2.73
N GLY A 91 7.66 14.31 -2.59
CA GLY A 91 7.74 15.75 -2.40
C GLY A 91 9.17 16.25 -2.55
N GLU A 92 9.37 17.53 -2.26
CA GLU A 92 10.69 18.15 -2.36
C GLU A 92 11.35 18.23 -0.99
N ALA A 93 12.62 17.85 -0.94
CA ALA A 93 13.42 17.97 0.25
C ALA A 93 13.81 19.44 0.53
N PRO A 94 14.02 19.83 1.80
CA PRO A 94 13.93 18.99 2.99
C PRO A 94 12.49 18.69 3.44
N PHE A 95 12.26 17.48 3.95
CA PHE A 95 11.02 17.11 4.62
C PHE A 95 11.13 17.33 6.11
N ASN A 96 10.09 17.87 6.72
CA ASN A 96 9.91 17.90 8.15
C ASN A 96 8.95 16.78 8.54
N VAL A 97 9.45 15.85 9.35
CA VAL A 97 8.73 14.63 9.73
C VAL A 97 8.60 14.55 11.23
N LEU A 98 7.38 14.27 11.69
CA LEU A 98 7.08 13.93 13.08
C LEU A 98 6.40 12.57 13.10
N PHE A 99 6.93 11.66 13.92
CA PHE A 99 6.28 10.40 14.27
C PHE A 99 5.96 10.41 15.76
N GLY A 100 4.69 10.18 16.12
CA GLY A 100 4.21 10.11 17.49
C GLY A 100 4.78 8.90 18.24
N ASP A 101 4.90 7.76 17.55
CA ASP A 101 5.58 6.57 18.04
C ASP A 101 6.54 6.00 16.97
N ALA A 102 7.78 6.49 16.99
CA ALA A 102 8.82 6.11 16.04
C ALA A 102 9.34 4.67 16.23
N ALA A 103 9.02 3.99 17.35
CA ALA A 103 9.39 2.59 17.53
C ALA A 103 8.51 1.66 16.68
N ASN A 104 7.31 2.11 16.31
CA ASN A 104 6.32 1.39 15.52
C ASN A 104 6.29 1.83 14.06
N VAL A 105 7.36 2.48 13.57
CA VAL A 105 7.45 2.98 12.20
C VAL A 105 8.76 2.54 11.56
N SER A 106 8.68 2.04 10.34
CA SER A 106 9.81 1.85 9.44
C SER A 106 9.74 2.89 8.32
N LEU A 107 10.85 3.58 8.07
CA LEU A 107 10.96 4.60 7.04
C LEU A 107 11.96 4.15 5.98
N ALA A 108 11.60 4.32 4.72
CA ALA A 108 12.51 4.22 3.60
C ALA A 108 12.49 5.49 2.77
N ILE A 109 13.65 5.88 2.26
CA ILE A 109 13.87 7.09 1.47
C ILE A 109 14.42 6.63 0.12
N ASN A 110 13.72 6.97 -0.97
CA ASN A 110 14.06 6.53 -2.33
C ASN A 110 14.30 5.01 -2.43
N GLY A 111 13.53 4.22 -1.66
CA GLY A 111 13.65 2.77 -1.59
C GLY A 111 14.74 2.21 -0.68
N ALA A 112 15.60 3.06 -0.10
CA ALA A 112 16.60 2.64 0.87
C ALA A 112 16.05 2.77 2.30
N ALA A 113 16.19 1.72 3.11
CA ALA A 113 15.81 1.77 4.51
C ALA A 113 16.57 2.89 5.24
N PHE A 114 15.84 3.69 6.01
CA PHE A 114 16.38 4.81 6.77
C PHE A 114 16.12 4.61 8.26
N GLU A 115 17.21 4.47 9.02
CA GLU A 115 17.14 4.37 10.47
C GLU A 115 16.94 5.74 11.10
N ILE A 116 15.87 5.90 11.86
CA ILE A 116 15.57 7.16 12.57
C ILE A 116 16.59 7.34 13.71
N PRO A 117 17.45 8.39 13.67
CA PRO A 117 18.51 8.58 14.65
C PRO A 117 17.97 8.76 16.07
N ALA A 118 18.67 8.21 17.06
CA ALA A 118 18.28 8.36 18.47
C ALA A 118 18.31 9.83 18.95
N ALA A 119 19.16 10.67 18.35
CA ALA A 119 19.25 12.10 18.66
C ALA A 119 17.96 12.87 18.32
N ASP A 120 17.18 12.38 17.36
CA ASP A 120 15.92 12.96 16.90
C ASP A 120 14.72 12.45 17.69
N ARG A 121 14.92 11.47 18.59
CA ARG A 121 13.88 10.89 19.44
C ARG A 121 13.75 11.64 20.76
N ARG A 122 12.51 11.76 21.24
CA ARG A 122 12.13 12.27 22.56
C ARG A 122 11.07 11.32 23.14
N GLY A 123 11.53 10.36 23.93
CA GLY A 123 10.68 9.24 24.34
C GLY A 123 10.30 8.38 23.14
N ARG A 124 8.99 8.18 22.92
CA ARG A 124 8.46 7.45 21.75
C ARG A 124 8.40 8.30 20.48
N THR A 125 8.35 9.62 20.62
CA THR A 125 8.21 10.53 19.49
C THR A 125 9.55 10.76 18.79
N ALA A 126 9.55 10.90 17.46
CA ALA A 126 10.69 11.38 16.69
C ALA A 126 10.33 12.64 15.91
N ARG A 127 11.27 13.59 15.83
CA ARG A 127 11.18 14.77 14.96
C ARG A 127 12.48 14.89 14.20
N LEU A 128 12.42 14.77 12.89
CA LEU A 128 13.60 14.79 12.03
C LEU A 128 13.36 15.63 10.78
N THR A 129 14.47 16.15 10.25
CA THR A 129 14.50 16.80 8.95
C THR A 129 15.27 15.91 7.99
N ILE A 130 14.64 15.54 6.88
CA ILE A 130 15.23 14.68 5.85
C ILE A 130 15.65 15.59 4.69
N SER A 131 16.95 15.72 4.48
CA SER A 131 17.52 16.53 3.40
C SER A 131 17.62 15.75 2.09
N GLY A 132 17.66 16.50 0.98
CA GLY A 132 17.92 15.98 -0.36
C GLY A 132 19.38 15.57 -0.56
N PRO A 133 19.66 14.85 -1.67
CA PRO A 133 21.02 14.53 -2.09
C PRO A 133 21.86 15.77 -2.44
#